data_AF-J9EKX2-F1
#
_entry.id   AF-J9EKX2-F1
#
_cell.length_a   1.000
_cell.length_b   1.000
_cell.length_c   1.000
_cell.angle_alpha   90.00
_cell.angle_beta   90.00
_cell.angle_gamma   90.00
#
_symmetry.space_group_name_H-M   'P 1'
#
loop_
_entity.id
_entity.type
_entity.pdbx_description
1 polymer ?
#
loop_
_entity_poly.entity_id
_entity_poly.type
_entity_poly.pdbx_seq_one_letter_code
_entity_poly.pdbx_strand_id
1 'polypeptide(L)' 'MPGAPRFTQKPSIQQTPQGDLLMECYLEADPPPDIVWNHAGTPIVAGPRVELTLTNLQTSLYKAILIIK' A
#
# COMPACT_ATOMS: atom_id res chain seq x y z
N MET A 1 -11.92 15.77 -8.73
CA MET A 1 -11.48 15.30 -10.07
C MET A 1 -11.38 13.79 -9.97
N PRO A 2 -12.21 13.01 -10.67
CA PRO A 2 -11.92 11.60 -10.87
C PRO A 2 -10.77 11.54 -11.87
N GLY A 3 -9.64 10.96 -11.50
CA GLY A 3 -8.50 10.88 -12.42
C GLY A 3 -7.15 10.89 -11.72
N ALA A 4 -6.33 9.94 -12.13
CA ALA A 4 -4.97 9.64 -11.67
C ALA A 4 -4.83 9.32 -10.17
N PRO A 5 -4.24 8.17 -9.81
CA PRO A 5 -3.92 7.85 -8.42
C PRO A 5 -3.03 8.93 -7.78
N ARG A 6 -3.44 9.42 -6.60
CA ARG A 6 -2.70 10.44 -5.85
C ARG A 6 -2.61 10.06 -4.39
N PHE A 7 -1.40 10.08 -3.83
CA PHE A 7 -1.22 9.92 -2.38
C PHE A 7 -1.81 11.12 -1.63
N THR A 8 -2.69 10.85 -0.67
CA THR A 8 -3.33 11.88 0.16
C THR A 8 -2.47 12.27 1.35
N GLN A 9 -1.60 11.35 1.79
CA GLN A 9 -0.64 11.57 2.88
C GLN A 9 0.72 10.97 2.53
N LYS A 10 1.74 11.37 3.30
CA LYS A 10 3.07 10.75 3.22
C LYS A 10 2.97 9.27 3.60
N PRO A 11 3.57 8.36 2.82
CA PRO A 11 3.73 6.97 3.21
C PRO A 11 4.37 6.86 4.59
N SER A 12 3.87 5.94 5.40
CA SER A 12 4.46 5.61 6.70
C SER A 12 5.20 4.28 6.59
N ILE A 13 6.41 4.21 7.15
CA ILE A 13 7.19 2.97 7.28
C ILE A 13 7.54 2.81 8.76
N GLN A 14 7.20 1.66 9.33
CA GLN A 14 7.40 1.37 10.74
C GLN A 14 7.79 -0.10 10.92
N GLN A 15 8.49 -0.40 12.01
CA GLN A 15 8.69 -1.77 12.46
C GLN A 15 7.65 -2.09 13.53
N THR A 16 6.94 -3.21 13.39
CA THR A 16 5.93 -3.66 14.36
C THR A 16 6.61 -4.18 15.64
N PRO A 17 5.90 -4.27 16.78
CA PRO A 17 6.43 -4.90 17.99
C PRO A 17 6.90 -6.34 17.81
N GLN A 18 6.39 -7.03 16.79
CA GLN A 18 6.75 -8.39 16.42
C GLN A 18 8.04 -8.47 15.58
N GLY A 19 8.54 -7.32 15.12
CA GLY A 19 9.74 -7.21 14.28
C GLY A 19 9.45 -7.07 12.78
N ASP A 20 8.18 -7.13 12.37
CA ASP A 20 7.76 -7.05 10.97
C ASP A 20 7.92 -5.63 10.42
N LEU A 21 8.17 -5.49 9.12
CA LEU A 21 8.08 -4.22 8.42
C LEU A 21 6.62 -3.94 8.06
N LEU A 22 6.09 -2.79 8.46
CA LEU A 22 4.78 -2.27 8.04
C LEU A 22 4.97 -0.99 7.22
N MET A 23 4.52 -1.02 5.97
CA MET A 23 4.42 0.17 5.13
C MET A 23 2.96 0.46 4.79
N GLU A 24 2.55 1.72 4.96
CA GLU A 24 1.16 2.16 4.83
C GLU A 24 1.07 3.39 3.95
N CYS A 25 0.16 3.35 2.97
CA CYS A 25 -0.13 4.43 2.04
C CYS A 25 -1.63 4.68 1.95
N TYR A 26 -2.04 5.95 1.89
CA TYR A 26 -3.41 6.32 1.54
C TYR A 26 -3.38 7.07 0.22
N LEU A 27 -4.29 6.69 -0.67
CA LEU A 27 -4.39 7.28 -1.99
C LEU A 27 -5.84 7.47 -2.40
N GLU A 28 -6.07 8.50 -3.20
CA GLU A 28 -7.31 8.68 -3.94
C GLU A 28 -7.12 8.18 -5.37
N ALA A 29 -8.10 7.44 -5.90
CA ALA A 29 -8.12 6.96 -7.27
C ALA A 29 -9.55 6.70 -7.75
N ASP A 30 -9.82 7.02 -9.01
CA ASP A 30 -11.05 6.67 -9.73
C ASP A 30 -10.66 6.54 -11.22
N PRO A 31 -10.69 5.33 -11.82
CA PRO A 31 -11.18 4.04 -11.31
C PRO A 31 -10.30 3.42 -10.19
N PRO A 32 -10.71 2.27 -9.58
CA PRO A 32 -9.92 1.57 -8.59
C PRO A 32 -8.47 1.32 -9.05
N PRO A 33 -7.46 1.55 -8.19
CA PRO A 33 -6.06 1.49 -8.57
C PRO A 33 -5.50 0.06 -8.46
N ASP A 34 -4.50 -0.25 -9.29
CA ASP A 34 -3.59 -1.37 -9.06
C ASP A 34 -2.35 -0.90 -8.30
N ILE A 35 -1.91 -1.67 -7.30
CA ILE A 35 -0.76 -1.32 -6.44
C ILE A 35 0.37 -2.31 -6.65
N VAL A 36 1.58 -1.78 -6.87
CA VAL A 36 2.83 -2.55 -6.93
C VAL A 36 3.83 -1.95 -5.95
N TRP A 37 4.34 -2.78 -5.05
CA TRP A 37 5.45 -2.42 -4.16
C TRP A 37 6.76 -2.90 -4.77
N ASN A 38 7.80 -2.07 -4.69
CA ASN A 38 9.12 -2.40 -5.24
C ASN A 38 10.20 -2.30 -4.16
N HIS A 39 11.12 -3.26 -4.16
CA HIS A 39 12.37 -3.20 -3.41
C HIS A 39 13.55 -3.14 -4.38
N ALA A 40 14.28 -2.03 -4.38
CA ALA A 40 15.43 -1.80 -5.27
C ALA A 40 15.12 -2.07 -6.77
N GLY A 41 13.92 -1.68 -7.22
CA GLY A 41 13.47 -1.88 -8.60
C GLY A 41 12.89 -3.27 -8.91
N THR A 42 12.85 -4.18 -7.93
CA THR A 42 12.23 -5.50 -8.07
C THR A 42 10.83 -5.50 -7.45
N PRO A 43 9.79 -5.93 -8.17
CA PRO A 43 8.44 -6.06 -7.61
C PRO A 43 8.39 -7.06 -6.46
N ILE A 44 7.77 -6.64 -5.37
CA ILE A 44 7.47 -7.49 -4.23
C ILE A 44 6.18 -8.25 -4.52
N VAL A 45 6.22 -9.58 -4.37
CA VAL A 45 5.07 -10.47 -4.61
C VAL A 45 4.57 -11.05 -3.29
N ALA A 46 3.26 -11.21 -3.17
CA ALA A 46 2.65 -11.84 -2.01
C ALA A 46 3.17 -13.28 -1.79
N GLY A 47 3.34 -13.67 -0.53
CA GLY A 47 3.85 -14.98 -0.15
C GLY A 47 3.80 -15.21 1.36
N PRO A 48 4.40 -16.29 1.89
CA PRO A 48 4.31 -16.64 3.31
C PRO A 48 4.82 -15.55 4.27
N ARG A 49 5.76 -14.73 3.81
CA ARG A 49 6.38 -13.64 4.58
C ARG A 49 5.89 -12.25 4.16
N VAL A 50 5.10 -12.14 3.09
CA VAL A 50 4.75 -10.86 2.47
C VAL A 50 3.25 -10.79 2.28
N GLU A 51 2.62 -9.83 2.93
CA GLU A 51 1.19 -9.54 2.79
C GLU A 51 1.01 -8.19 2.11
N LEU A 52 0.23 -8.17 1.03
CA LEU A 52 -0.12 -6.98 0.27
C LEU A 52 -1.64 -6.80 0.35
N THR A 53 -2.08 -5.67 0.88
CA THR A 53 -3.51 -5.40 1.08
C THR A 53 -3.89 -4.07 0.44
N LEU A 54 -4.99 -4.04 -0.29
CA LEU A 54 -5.63 -2.84 -0.79
C LEU A 54 -7.07 -2.80 -0.29
N THR A 55 -7.38 -1.83 0.56
CA THR A 55 -8.72 -1.66 1.13
C THR A 55 -9.35 -0.37 0.61
N ASN A 56 -10.56 -0.46 0.06
CA ASN A 56 -11.37 0.73 -0.23
C ASN A 56 -12.00 1.22 1.08
N LEU A 57 -11.71 2.47 1.46
CA LEU A 57 -12.21 3.07 2.70
C LEU A 57 -13.50 3.86 2.49
N GLN A 58 -13.60 4.54 1.35
CA GLN A 58 -14.69 5.45 0.97
C GLN A 58 -14.60 5.68 -0.53
N THR A 59 -15.71 5.86 -1.25
CA THR A 59 -15.81 6.31 -2.66
C THR A 59 -14.56 6.08 -3.53
N SER A 60 -13.55 6.95 -3.44
CA SER A 60 -12.28 6.90 -4.19
C SER A 60 -11.02 6.82 -3.31
N LEU A 61 -11.15 6.73 -1.99
CA LEU A 61 -10.06 6.65 -1.01
C LEU A 61 -9.72 5.19 -0.71
N TYR A 62 -8.43 4.85 -0.85
CA TYR A 62 -7.87 3.53 -0.63
C TYR A 62 -6.75 3.58 0.39
N LYS A 63 -6.60 2.47 1.11
CA LYS A 63 -5.47 2.19 2.00
C LYS A 63 -4.71 0.99 1.45
N ALA A 64 -3.45 1.21 1.08
CA ALA A 64 -2.53 0.17 0.67
C ALA A 64 -1.56 -0.16 1.82
N ILE A 65 -1.42 -1.45 2.13
CA ILE A 65 -0.55 -1.95 3.19
C ILE A 65 0.40 -3.00 2.59
N LEU A 66 1.68 -2.90 2.97
CA LEU A 66 2.69 -3.94 2.79
C LEU A 66 3.17 -4.36 4.18
N ILE A 67 3.08 -5.66 4.49
CA ILE A 67 3.67 -6.26 5.69
C ILE A 67 4.73 -7.28 5.25
N ILE A 68 5.93 -7.20 5.83
CA ILE A 68 6.99 -8.20 5.66
C ILE A 68 7.37 -8.77 7.03
N LYS A 69 7.14 -10.07 7.23
CA LYS A 69 7.47 -10.83 8.45
C LYS A 69 8.91 -11.34 8.46
#